data_AF-A0A819UVH5-F1
#
_entry.id   AF-A0A819UVH5-F1
#
_cell.length_a   1.000
_cell.length_b   1.000
_cell.length_c   1.000
_cell.angle_alpha   90.00
_cell.angle_beta   90.00
_cell.angle_gamma   90.00
#
_symmetry.space_group_name_H-M   'P 1'
#
loop_
_entity.id
_entity.type
_entity.pdbx_description
1 polymer ?
#
loop_
_entity_poly.entity_id
_entity_poly.type
_entity_poly.pdbx_seq_one_letter_code
_entity_poly.pdbx_strand_id
1 'polypeptide(L)'
;MIQWRIDNKVDSILEHAPTLSRMDVLRRVIPSAQHGYTKVHRPLYIEKSGLTRVNKILNMFTPEELLQCHIYWLEYICQRAREHSRQLGKHVETFTSISDLHGCKWNIRKVFHICKEFLYIDDNYYPERLGQLFFVNPPAIFPALWDIVKHWVDPVTKTKIIVVKKGSGTSTLLLQHIDSDQLPHEYGGSCKACPTAPNCIPVYDWDKDTADDEKEE
;
A
#
# COMPACT_ATOMS: atom_id res chain seq x y z
N MET A 1 15.41 -16.93 7.41
CA MET A 1 15.45 -15.84 6.42
C MET A 1 15.81 -16.35 5.03
N ILE A 2 17.00 -16.93 4.81
CA ILE A 2 17.43 -17.37 3.45
C ILE A 2 16.50 -18.43 2.86
N GLN A 3 16.18 -19.50 3.61
CA GLN A 3 15.30 -20.56 3.10
C GLN A 3 13.93 -20.03 2.68
N TRP A 4 13.31 -19.16 3.48
CA TRP A 4 12.03 -18.53 3.13
C TRP A 4 12.10 -17.74 1.82
N ARG A 5 13.22 -17.02 1.57
CA ARG A 5 13.40 -16.31 0.29
C ARG A 5 13.47 -17.25 -0.90
N ILE A 6 14.14 -18.40 -0.73
CA ILE A 6 14.22 -19.45 -1.75
C ILE A 6 12.83 -20.03 -2.01
N ASP A 7 12.13 -20.44 -0.95
CA ASP A 7 10.80 -21.06 -1.02
C ASP A 7 9.78 -20.15 -1.69
N ASN A 8 9.88 -18.83 -1.45
CA ASN A 8 8.97 -17.82 -1.99
C ASN A 8 9.51 -17.12 -3.25
N LYS A 9 10.64 -17.57 -3.81
CA LYS A 9 11.27 -17.03 -5.04
C LYS A 9 11.48 -15.51 -5.00
N VAL A 10 11.77 -14.98 -3.82
CA VAL A 10 11.76 -13.54 -3.53
C VAL A 10 12.76 -12.77 -4.37
N ASP A 11 13.96 -13.34 -4.60
CA ASP A 11 15.02 -12.67 -5.38
C ASP A 11 14.64 -12.44 -6.85
N SER A 12 13.71 -13.25 -7.39
CA SER A 12 13.22 -13.14 -8.76
C SER A 12 11.81 -12.54 -8.85
N ILE A 13 11.19 -12.18 -7.73
CA ILE A 13 9.75 -11.92 -7.68
C ILE A 13 9.35 -10.71 -8.54
N LEU A 14 10.23 -9.72 -8.66
CA LEU A 14 10.00 -8.51 -9.44
C LEU A 14 9.97 -8.76 -10.95
N GLU A 15 10.54 -9.88 -11.40
CA GLU A 15 10.58 -10.32 -12.80
C GLU A 15 9.68 -11.54 -13.05
N HIS A 16 9.01 -12.04 -11.99
CA HIS A 16 8.21 -13.25 -12.08
C HIS A 16 6.88 -12.97 -12.81
N ALA A 17 6.78 -13.41 -14.06
CA ALA A 17 5.65 -13.13 -14.94
C ALA A 17 4.26 -13.45 -14.34
N PRO A 18 4.04 -14.59 -13.66
CA PRO A 18 2.77 -14.85 -12.96
C PRO A 18 2.46 -13.78 -11.90
N THR A 19 3.41 -13.44 -11.02
CA THR A 19 3.19 -12.40 -9.99
C THR A 19 2.94 -11.03 -10.61
N LEU A 20 3.66 -10.67 -11.66
CA LEU A 20 3.43 -9.43 -12.40
C LEU A 20 2.00 -9.34 -12.94
N SER A 21 1.52 -10.40 -13.60
CA SER A 21 0.13 -10.49 -14.08
C SER A 21 -0.88 -10.33 -12.95
N ARG A 22 -0.66 -11.01 -11.81
CA ARG A 22 -1.52 -10.88 -10.63
C ARG A 22 -1.50 -9.47 -10.02
N MET A 23 -0.33 -8.83 -10.01
CA MET A 23 -0.17 -7.45 -9.54
C MET A 23 -0.94 -6.45 -10.41
N ASP A 24 -0.97 -6.64 -11.73
CA ASP A 24 -1.73 -5.77 -12.63
C ASP A 24 -3.23 -5.87 -12.39
N VAL A 25 -3.73 -7.08 -12.14
CA VAL A 25 -5.12 -7.29 -11.71
C VAL A 25 -5.35 -6.65 -10.33
N LEU A 26 -4.43 -6.84 -9.37
CA LEU A 26 -4.60 -6.34 -8.01
C LEU A 26 -4.66 -4.81 -7.98
N ARG A 27 -3.82 -4.12 -8.75
CA ARG A 27 -3.81 -2.65 -8.89
C ARG A 27 -5.12 -2.11 -9.46
N ARG A 28 -5.86 -2.90 -10.24
CA ARG A 28 -7.20 -2.53 -10.73
C ARG A 28 -8.28 -2.64 -9.64
N VAL A 29 -8.09 -3.54 -8.67
CA VAL A 29 -9.07 -3.79 -7.59
C VAL A 29 -8.75 -3.01 -6.30
N ILE A 30 -7.48 -2.70 -6.08
CA ILE A 30 -6.96 -1.87 -4.99
C ILE A 30 -6.30 -0.64 -5.61
N PRO A 31 -7.03 0.48 -5.72
CA PRO A 31 -6.48 1.71 -6.29
C PRO A 31 -5.29 2.17 -5.46
N SER A 32 -4.11 2.14 -6.07
CA SER A 32 -2.85 2.41 -5.40
C SER A 32 -1.84 3.04 -6.34
N ALA A 33 -0.88 3.78 -5.78
CA ALA A 33 0.20 4.40 -6.52
C ALA A 33 1.51 4.34 -5.76
N GLN A 34 2.56 4.07 -6.52
CA GLN A 34 3.94 4.28 -6.13
C GLN A 34 4.26 5.73 -6.46
N HIS A 35 4.20 6.60 -5.47
CA HIS A 35 4.29 8.05 -5.67
C HIS A 35 5.71 8.55 -5.39
N GLY A 36 5.89 9.85 -5.15
CA GLY A 36 7.20 10.49 -4.93
C GLY A 36 7.95 10.04 -3.67
N TYR A 37 8.63 10.99 -3.03
CA TYR A 37 9.37 10.77 -1.79
C TYR A 37 8.91 11.75 -0.71
N THR A 38 8.99 11.33 0.54
CA THR A 38 8.78 12.22 1.68
C THR A 38 9.95 13.19 1.86
N LYS A 39 9.79 14.20 2.71
CA LYS A 39 10.87 15.16 3.06
C LYS A 39 12.12 14.49 3.65
N VAL A 40 11.93 13.32 4.25
CA VAL A 40 13.02 12.48 4.79
C VAL A 40 13.44 11.39 3.81
N HIS A 41 13.14 11.56 2.53
CA HIS A 41 13.57 10.72 1.41
C HIS A 41 13.02 9.29 1.39
N ARG A 42 12.04 8.97 2.24
CA ARG A 42 11.36 7.67 2.17
C ARG A 42 10.48 7.58 0.93
N PRO A 43 10.51 6.49 0.14
CA PRO A 43 9.54 6.26 -0.91
C PRO A 43 8.11 6.36 -0.37
N LEU A 44 7.24 7.04 -1.12
CA LEU A 44 5.84 7.20 -0.78
C LEU A 44 4.98 6.19 -1.54
N TYR A 45 4.20 5.41 -0.80
CA TYR A 45 3.12 4.57 -1.31
C TYR A 45 1.78 5.13 -0.85
N ILE A 46 0.81 5.21 -1.76
CA ILE A 46 -0.54 5.67 -1.44
C ILE A 46 -1.54 4.62 -1.92
N GLU A 47 -2.45 4.22 -1.04
CA GLU A 47 -3.49 3.24 -1.31
C GLU A 47 -4.84 3.76 -0.86
N LYS A 48 -5.86 3.63 -1.73
CA LYS A 48 -7.26 3.92 -1.40
C LYS A 48 -7.93 2.67 -0.86
N SER A 49 -7.46 2.21 0.30
CA SER A 49 -7.91 0.97 0.92
C SER A 49 -9.44 0.97 1.17
N GLY A 50 -10.04 2.13 1.44
CA GLY A 50 -11.49 2.25 1.60
C GLY A 50 -12.32 1.89 0.36
N LEU A 51 -11.72 1.92 -0.84
CA LEU A 51 -12.34 1.51 -2.09
C LEU A 51 -12.12 0.03 -2.43
N THR A 52 -11.35 -0.69 -1.62
CA THR A 52 -11.03 -2.10 -1.85
C THR A 52 -12.28 -2.97 -1.85
N ARG A 53 -12.52 -3.65 -2.99
CA ARG A 53 -13.65 -4.59 -3.17
C ARG A 53 -13.30 -5.99 -2.64
N VAL A 54 -13.32 -6.15 -1.31
CA VAL A 54 -12.90 -7.39 -0.60
C VAL A 54 -13.49 -8.69 -1.19
N ASN A 55 -14.80 -8.75 -1.46
CA ASN A 55 -15.40 -9.98 -2.01
C ASN A 55 -14.87 -10.30 -3.42
N LYS A 56 -14.58 -9.29 -4.26
CA LYS A 56 -13.99 -9.51 -5.58
C LYS A 56 -12.57 -10.06 -5.45
N ILE A 57 -11.76 -9.49 -4.55
CA ILE A 57 -10.41 -10.01 -4.26
C ILE A 57 -10.47 -11.48 -3.86
N LEU A 58 -11.33 -11.83 -2.90
CA LEU A 58 -11.45 -13.20 -2.41
C LEU A 58 -11.99 -14.19 -3.46
N ASN A 59 -12.69 -13.71 -4.49
CA ASN A 59 -13.15 -14.54 -5.61
C ASN A 59 -12.09 -14.67 -6.71
N MET A 60 -11.27 -13.65 -6.90
CA MET A 60 -10.31 -13.57 -8.00
C MET A 60 -8.94 -14.14 -7.62
N PHE A 61 -8.56 -14.07 -6.35
CA PHE A 61 -7.23 -14.44 -5.87
C PHE A 61 -7.26 -15.58 -4.87
N THR A 62 -6.29 -16.47 -4.97
CA THR A 62 -5.97 -17.38 -3.86
C THR A 62 -5.22 -16.63 -2.75
N PRO A 63 -5.22 -17.13 -1.51
CA PRO A 63 -4.39 -16.55 -0.45
C PRO A 63 -2.91 -16.49 -0.83
N GLU A 64 -2.38 -17.54 -1.47
CA GLU A 64 -0.97 -17.59 -1.91
C GLU A 64 -0.63 -16.51 -2.93
N GLU A 65 -1.51 -16.26 -3.90
CA GLU A 65 -1.33 -15.18 -4.88
C GLU A 65 -1.29 -13.81 -4.20
N LEU A 66 -2.12 -13.59 -3.18
CA LEU A 66 -2.11 -12.34 -2.40
C LEU A 66 -0.83 -12.18 -1.60
N LEU A 67 -0.32 -13.27 -1.00
CA LEU A 67 0.98 -13.25 -0.32
C LEU A 67 2.11 -12.93 -1.30
N GLN A 68 2.12 -13.54 -2.48
CA GLN A 68 3.11 -13.25 -3.52
C GLN A 68 3.03 -11.80 -4.01
N CYS A 69 1.82 -11.26 -4.18
CA CYS A 69 1.61 -9.84 -4.50
C CYS A 69 2.16 -8.91 -3.40
N HIS A 70 1.94 -9.26 -2.13
CA HIS A 70 2.46 -8.50 -0.98
C HIS A 70 4.00 -8.52 -0.94
N ILE A 71 4.61 -9.69 -1.12
CA ILE A 71 6.07 -9.84 -1.19
C ILE A 71 6.64 -9.05 -2.37
N TYR A 72 5.98 -9.08 -3.54
CA TYR A 72 6.37 -8.28 -4.69
C TYR A 72 6.38 -6.79 -4.33
N TRP A 73 5.31 -6.31 -3.70
CA TRP A 73 5.19 -4.91 -3.32
C TRP A 73 6.28 -4.49 -2.32
N LEU A 74 6.60 -5.34 -1.34
CA LEU A 74 7.69 -5.13 -0.38
C LEU A 74 9.06 -5.08 -1.05
N GLU A 75 9.38 -6.01 -1.94
CA GLU A 75 10.64 -6.00 -2.69
C GLU A 75 10.75 -4.75 -3.58
N TYR A 76 9.64 -4.35 -4.22
CA TYR A 76 9.60 -3.17 -5.07
C TYR A 76 9.85 -1.88 -4.27
N ILE A 77 9.16 -1.68 -3.14
CA ILE A 77 9.36 -0.48 -2.31
C ILE A 77 10.77 -0.46 -1.68
N CYS A 78 11.32 -1.62 -1.33
CA CYS A 78 12.71 -1.75 -0.86
C CYS A 78 13.72 -1.47 -1.97
N GLN A 79 13.47 -1.88 -3.21
CA GLN A 79 14.28 -1.51 -4.36
C GLN A 79 14.27 0.00 -4.58
N ARG A 80 13.09 0.64 -4.54
CA ARG A 80 12.97 2.11 -4.65
C ARG A 80 13.76 2.86 -3.58
N ALA A 81 13.74 2.35 -2.33
CA ALA A 81 14.54 2.92 -1.24
C ALA A 81 16.04 2.79 -1.53
N ARG A 82 16.51 1.61 -1.96
CA ARG A 82 17.92 1.36 -2.32
C ARG A 82 18.40 2.22 -3.48
N GLU A 83 17.59 2.39 -4.52
CA GLU A 83 17.92 3.23 -5.67
C GLU A 83 18.02 4.70 -5.28
N HIS A 84 17.08 5.19 -4.48
CA HIS A 84 17.11 6.57 -3.99
C HIS A 84 18.28 6.81 -3.03
N SER A 85 18.61 5.83 -2.19
CA SER A 85 19.79 5.86 -1.32
C SER A 85 21.08 6.08 -2.13
N ARG A 86 21.24 5.36 -3.25
CA ARG A 86 22.37 5.53 -4.18
C ARG A 86 22.39 6.91 -4.83
N GLN A 87 21.24 7.43 -5.25
CA GLN A 87 21.13 8.75 -5.88
C GLN A 87 21.49 9.89 -4.92
N LEU A 88 21.09 9.79 -3.65
CA LEU A 88 21.34 10.82 -2.63
C LEU A 88 22.72 10.72 -1.97
N GLY A 89 23.39 9.57 -2.08
CA GLY A 89 24.57 9.26 -1.26
C GLY A 89 24.24 9.19 0.24
N LYS A 90 22.98 8.86 0.60
CA LYS A 90 22.48 8.81 1.97
C LYS A 90 21.68 7.53 2.18
N HIS A 91 21.83 6.89 3.33
CA HIS A 91 21.11 5.65 3.62
C HIS A 91 19.59 5.88 3.72
N VAL A 92 18.84 5.27 2.81
CA VAL A 92 17.37 5.20 2.82
C VAL A 92 16.97 3.73 2.74
N GLU A 93 16.20 3.27 3.73
CA GLU A 93 15.82 1.87 3.85
C GLU A 93 14.37 1.62 4.27
N THR A 94 13.65 2.70 4.56
CA THR A 94 12.27 2.69 5.04
C THR A 94 11.34 3.40 4.07
N PHE A 95 10.06 3.06 4.09
CA PHE A 95 9.02 3.68 3.28
C PHE A 95 7.96 4.39 4.12
N THR A 96 7.21 5.28 3.48
CA THR A 96 6.02 5.91 4.06
C THR A 96 4.79 5.47 3.28
N SER A 97 3.74 5.08 3.98
CA SER A 97 2.47 4.68 3.38
C SER A 97 1.33 5.61 3.82
N ILE A 98 0.45 5.95 2.88
CA ILE A 98 -0.84 6.58 3.15
C ILE A 98 -1.93 5.58 2.77
N SER A 99 -2.74 5.16 3.75
CA SER A 99 -3.92 4.32 3.57
C SER A 99 -5.17 5.18 3.76
N ASP A 100 -5.85 5.47 2.65
CA ASP A 100 -7.09 6.23 2.62
C ASP A 100 -8.29 5.31 2.81
N LEU A 101 -8.95 5.46 3.94
CA LEU A 101 -10.07 4.63 4.38
C LEU A 101 -11.43 5.22 3.98
N HIS A 102 -11.45 6.28 3.18
CA HIS A 102 -12.71 6.84 2.68
C HIS A 102 -13.52 5.79 1.91
N GLY A 103 -14.79 5.61 2.28
CA GLY A 103 -15.68 4.62 1.66
C GLY A 103 -15.50 3.20 2.19
N CYS A 104 -14.63 2.97 3.19
CA CYS A 104 -14.39 1.65 3.76
C CYS A 104 -15.69 0.99 4.28
N LYS A 105 -16.03 -0.15 3.68
CA LYS A 105 -17.15 -1.04 4.07
C LYS A 105 -16.66 -2.46 4.35
N TRP A 106 -15.42 -2.60 4.81
CA TRP A 106 -14.80 -3.90 5.00
C TRP A 106 -15.53 -4.74 6.03
N ASN A 107 -15.90 -5.96 5.64
CA ASN A 107 -16.04 -7.02 6.62
C ASN A 107 -14.65 -7.60 6.89
N ILE A 108 -13.90 -6.92 7.78
CA ILE A 108 -12.51 -7.27 8.09
C ILE A 108 -12.35 -8.74 8.51
N ARG A 109 -13.41 -9.36 9.05
CA ARG A 109 -13.40 -10.78 9.43
C ARG A 109 -13.11 -11.71 8.26
N LYS A 110 -13.53 -11.35 7.04
CA LYS A 110 -13.28 -12.16 5.84
C LYS A 110 -11.81 -12.19 5.43
N VAL A 111 -11.08 -11.12 5.73
CA VAL A 111 -9.67 -10.95 5.32
C VAL A 111 -8.70 -11.05 6.49
N PHE A 112 -9.19 -11.24 7.72
CA PHE A 112 -8.34 -11.26 8.92
C PHE A 112 -7.20 -12.28 8.86
N HIS A 113 -7.44 -13.46 8.28
CA HIS A 113 -6.38 -14.47 8.15
C HIS A 113 -5.26 -13.96 7.22
N ILE A 114 -5.61 -13.40 6.06
CA ILE A 114 -4.67 -12.81 5.10
C ILE A 114 -3.91 -11.64 5.73
N CYS A 115 -4.61 -10.74 6.44
CA CYS A 115 -3.96 -9.62 7.13
C CYS A 115 -2.94 -10.08 8.17
N LYS A 116 -3.20 -11.18 8.88
CA LYS A 116 -2.22 -11.74 9.83
C LYS A 116 -1.00 -12.28 9.13
N GLU A 117 -1.16 -12.96 7.99
CA GLU A 117 -0.03 -13.45 7.19
C GLU A 117 0.81 -12.29 6.63
N PHE A 118 0.18 -11.20 6.18
CA PHE A 118 0.91 -9.98 5.78
C PHE A 118 1.73 -9.41 6.93
N LEU A 119 1.12 -9.22 8.11
CA LEU A 119 1.84 -8.75 9.30
C LEU A 119 2.96 -9.71 9.71
N TYR A 120 2.73 -11.02 9.62
CA TYR A 120 3.77 -12.02 9.89
C TYR A 120 4.96 -11.87 8.93
N ILE A 121 4.70 -11.67 7.64
CA ILE A 121 5.75 -11.44 6.64
C ILE A 121 6.51 -10.15 6.93
N ASP A 122 5.79 -9.07 7.21
CA ASP A 122 6.36 -7.75 7.52
C ASP A 122 7.28 -7.84 8.74
N ASP A 123 6.83 -8.49 9.82
CA ASP A 123 7.58 -8.59 11.07
C ASP A 123 8.80 -9.53 10.98
N ASN A 124 8.68 -10.66 10.28
CA ASN A 124 9.70 -11.72 10.30
C ASN A 124 10.70 -11.63 9.14
N TYR A 125 10.31 -11.07 8.00
CA TYR A 125 11.13 -11.06 6.79
C TYR A 125 11.45 -9.65 6.28
N TYR A 126 10.66 -8.64 6.66
CA TYR A 126 10.90 -7.23 6.33
C TYR A 126 10.91 -6.33 7.58
N PRO A 127 11.65 -6.71 8.64
CA PRO A 127 11.64 -5.97 9.89
C PRO A 127 12.11 -4.52 9.67
N GLU A 128 11.51 -3.60 10.40
CA GLU A 128 11.87 -2.18 10.41
C GLU A 128 11.80 -1.48 9.03
N ARG A 129 11.07 -2.02 8.04
CA ARG A 129 10.90 -1.38 6.73
C ARG A 129 9.86 -0.26 6.72
N LEU A 130 8.82 -0.37 7.54
CA LEU A 130 7.88 0.73 7.68
C LEU A 130 8.55 1.88 8.44
N GLY A 131 8.55 3.07 7.85
CA GLY A 131 8.98 4.31 8.50
C GLY A 131 7.81 5.09 9.10
N GLN A 132 6.69 5.19 8.38
CA GLN A 132 5.47 5.89 8.82
C GLN A 132 4.26 5.36 8.06
N LEU A 133 3.13 5.13 8.74
CA LEU A 133 1.84 4.80 8.11
C LEU A 133 0.78 5.83 8.53
N PHE A 134 0.17 6.50 7.56
CA PHE A 134 -0.95 7.41 7.78
C PHE A 134 -2.26 6.72 7.42
N PHE A 135 -3.17 6.58 8.38
CA PHE A 135 -4.57 6.28 8.08
C PHE A 135 -5.34 7.59 7.93
N VAL A 136 -5.82 7.88 6.73
CA VAL A 136 -6.60 9.09 6.44
C VAL A 136 -8.06 8.75 6.17
N ASN A 137 -8.94 9.70 6.45
CA ASN A 137 -10.40 9.54 6.31
C ASN A 137 -10.97 8.27 6.97
N PRO A 138 -10.58 7.94 8.22
CA PRO A 138 -11.07 6.73 8.88
C PRO A 138 -12.59 6.75 9.02
N PRO A 139 -13.29 5.62 8.82
CA PRO A 139 -14.71 5.52 9.14
C PRO A 139 -14.91 5.67 10.66
N ALA A 140 -16.12 6.05 11.07
CA ALA A 140 -16.44 6.24 12.50
C ALA A 140 -16.18 4.99 13.36
N ILE A 141 -16.27 3.80 12.75
CA ILE A 141 -16.00 2.51 13.42
C ILE A 141 -14.51 2.15 13.51
N PHE A 142 -13.61 2.94 12.92
CA PHE A 142 -12.18 2.65 12.88
C PHE A 142 -11.56 2.40 14.27
N PRO A 143 -11.85 3.17 15.33
CA PRO A 143 -11.26 2.90 16.65
C PRO A 143 -11.55 1.48 17.15
N ALA A 144 -12.77 1.00 16.97
CA ALA A 144 -13.15 -0.37 17.35
C ALA A 144 -12.44 -1.44 16.50
N LEU A 145 -12.25 -1.19 15.19
CA LEU A 145 -11.48 -2.08 14.33
C LEU A 145 -10.00 -2.11 14.73
N TRP A 146 -9.42 -0.95 15.00
CA TRP A 146 -8.03 -0.80 15.43
C TRP A 146 -7.79 -1.49 16.77
N ASP A 147 -8.74 -1.43 17.70
CA ASP A 147 -8.65 -2.14 18.98
C ASP A 147 -8.53 -3.65 18.83
N ILE A 148 -9.05 -4.22 17.75
CA ILE A 148 -8.89 -5.64 17.44
C ILE A 148 -7.51 -5.88 16.80
N VAL A 149 -7.22 -5.16 15.72
CA VAL A 149 -6.02 -5.38 14.87
C VAL A 149 -4.72 -5.08 15.62
N LYS A 150 -4.71 -4.07 16.51
CA LYS A 150 -3.50 -3.65 17.24
C LYS A 150 -2.86 -4.77 18.05
N HIS A 151 -3.58 -5.84 18.41
CA HIS A 151 -3.00 -6.96 19.14
C HIS A 151 -2.03 -7.80 18.29
N TRP A 152 -2.10 -7.70 16.96
CA TRP A 152 -1.21 -8.40 16.03
C TRP A 152 -0.09 -7.52 15.50
N VAL A 153 -0.13 -6.23 15.80
CA VAL A 153 0.89 -5.25 15.38
C VAL A 153 1.91 -5.12 16.51
N ASP A 154 3.19 -5.25 16.19
CA ASP A 154 4.25 -5.10 17.17
C ASP A 154 4.28 -3.67 17.77
N PRO A 155 4.84 -3.49 18.98
CA PRO A 155 4.87 -2.19 19.65
C PRO A 155 5.57 -1.07 18.86
N VAL A 156 6.64 -1.38 18.13
CA VAL A 156 7.41 -0.39 17.36
C VAL A 156 6.58 0.09 16.17
N THR A 157 5.95 -0.82 15.42
CA THR A 157 5.07 -0.43 14.32
C THR A 157 3.91 0.44 14.77
N LYS A 158 3.31 0.19 15.95
CA LYS A 158 2.26 1.07 16.50
C LYS A 158 2.70 2.52 16.64
N THR A 159 3.95 2.77 17.02
CA THR A 159 4.48 4.14 17.17
C THR A 159 4.62 4.88 15.84
N LYS A 160 4.67 4.15 14.73
CA LYS A 160 4.81 4.67 13.36
C LYS A 160 3.45 4.98 12.72
N ILE A 161 2.36 4.53 13.32
CA ILE A 161 1.00 4.68 12.81
C ILE A 161 0.39 5.99 13.30
N ILE A 162 -0.06 6.81 12.35
CA ILE A 162 -0.74 8.07 12.61
C ILE A 162 -2.15 7.99 12.02
N VAL A 163 -3.16 8.11 12.87
CA VAL A 163 -4.57 8.13 12.46
C VAL A 163 -5.03 9.57 12.37
N VAL A 164 -5.34 10.00 11.16
CA VAL A 164 -5.68 11.38 10.84
C VAL A 164 -7.18 11.54 10.86
N LYS A 165 -7.69 12.30 11.84
CA LYS A 165 -9.13 12.56 11.97
C LYS A 165 -9.67 13.27 10.73
N LYS A 166 -10.88 12.91 10.30
CA LYS A 166 -11.57 13.52 9.16
C LYS A 166 -11.69 15.05 9.34
N GLY A 167 -11.19 15.83 8.38
CA GLY A 167 -11.31 17.29 8.38
C GLY A 167 -10.12 18.01 7.74
N SER A 168 -10.04 19.33 7.92
CA SER A 168 -8.99 20.20 7.36
C SER A 168 -7.56 19.88 7.85
N GLY A 169 -7.42 19.11 8.94
CA GLY A 169 -6.12 18.73 9.49
C GLY A 169 -5.36 17.71 8.64
N THR A 170 -6.01 16.97 7.74
CA THR A 170 -5.35 15.91 6.97
C THR A 170 -4.26 16.44 6.06
N SER A 171 -4.60 17.44 5.23
CA SER A 171 -3.64 18.07 4.32
C SER A 171 -2.49 18.70 5.10
N THR A 172 -2.79 19.51 6.13
CA THR A 172 -1.77 20.17 6.95
C THR A 172 -0.78 19.18 7.55
N LEU A 173 -1.27 18.07 8.09
CA LEU A 173 -0.41 17.04 8.68
C LEU A 173 0.45 16.34 7.62
N LEU A 174 -0.15 15.90 6.50
CA LEU A 174 0.62 15.23 5.44
C LEU A 174 1.71 16.16 4.87
N LEU A 175 1.40 17.44 4.69
CA LEU A 175 2.33 18.47 4.23
C LEU A 175 3.45 18.80 5.24
N GLN A 176 3.34 18.39 6.51
CA GLN A 176 4.48 18.46 7.43
C GLN A 176 5.55 17.43 7.06
N HIS A 177 5.16 16.27 6.52
CA HIS A 177 6.04 15.15 6.21
C HIS A 177 6.39 15.00 4.72
N ILE A 178 5.57 15.53 3.83
CA ILE A 178 5.65 15.33 2.38
C ILE A 178 5.63 16.71 1.71
N ASP A 179 6.53 16.94 0.77
CA ASP A 179 6.52 18.19 0.00
C ASP A 179 5.27 18.27 -0.89
N SER A 180 4.77 19.48 -1.11
CA SER A 180 3.49 19.67 -1.81
C SER A 180 3.52 19.09 -3.22
N ASP A 181 4.63 19.24 -3.95
CA ASP A 181 4.83 18.71 -5.29
C ASP A 181 4.98 17.18 -5.33
N GLN A 182 5.22 16.55 -4.18
CA GLN A 182 5.31 15.09 -4.00
C GLN A 182 4.01 14.49 -3.45
N LEU A 183 2.94 15.28 -3.29
CA LEU A 183 1.66 14.83 -2.75
C LEU A 183 0.52 15.12 -3.76
N PRO A 184 -0.43 14.19 -3.97
CA PRO A 184 -1.57 14.45 -4.84
C PRO A 184 -2.47 15.60 -4.35
N HIS A 185 -3.12 16.28 -5.30
CA HIS A 185 -4.04 17.39 -5.01
C HIS A 185 -5.16 17.01 -4.02
N GLU A 186 -5.69 15.80 -4.12
CA GLU A 186 -6.75 15.30 -3.22
C GLU A 186 -6.32 15.16 -1.75
N TYR A 187 -5.01 15.06 -1.49
CA TYR A 187 -4.43 15.07 -0.14
C TYR A 187 -3.86 16.44 0.24
N GLY A 188 -4.11 17.47 -0.58
CA GLY A 188 -3.70 18.86 -0.34
C GLY A 188 -2.36 19.27 -0.96
N GLY A 189 -1.77 18.42 -1.80
CA GLY A 189 -0.55 18.74 -2.53
C GLY A 189 -0.80 19.48 -3.84
N SER A 190 0.25 19.51 -4.67
CA SER A 190 0.32 20.17 -5.98
C SER A 190 1.07 19.34 -7.02
N CYS A 191 1.21 18.02 -6.80
CA CYS A 191 1.86 17.13 -7.75
C CYS A 191 1.19 17.20 -9.13
N LYS A 192 1.98 17.56 -10.15
CA LYS A 192 1.53 17.74 -11.54
C LYS A 192 1.69 16.51 -12.43
N ALA A 193 2.57 15.60 -12.04
CA ALA A 193 2.89 14.38 -12.79
C ALA A 193 3.24 13.27 -11.81
N CYS A 194 2.41 12.23 -11.76
CA CYS A 194 2.75 11.02 -11.03
C CYS A 194 3.56 10.08 -11.93
N PRO A 195 4.61 9.43 -11.40
CA PRO A 195 5.40 8.47 -12.17
C PRO A 195 4.58 7.33 -12.78
N THR A 196 3.40 7.02 -12.22
CA THR A 196 2.62 5.82 -12.60
C THR A 196 1.26 6.09 -13.25
N ALA A 197 0.71 7.32 -13.24
CA ALA A 197 -0.60 7.59 -13.87
C ALA A 197 -0.89 9.11 -14.07
N PRO A 198 -1.69 9.49 -15.08
CA PRO A 198 -2.10 10.88 -15.31
C PRO A 198 -2.93 11.50 -14.17
N ASN A 199 -3.59 10.69 -13.34
CA ASN A 199 -4.45 11.14 -12.22
C ASN A 199 -3.87 10.84 -10.82
N CYS A 200 -2.54 10.70 -10.70
CA CYS A 200 -1.84 10.28 -9.47
C CYS A 200 -2.12 8.85 -9.00
N ILE A 201 -3.37 8.54 -8.66
CA ILE A 201 -3.81 7.21 -8.24
C ILE A 201 -4.92 6.76 -9.19
N PRO A 202 -4.66 5.79 -10.08
CA PRO A 202 -5.70 5.33 -11.00
C PRO A 202 -6.81 4.66 -10.19
N VAL A 203 -8.04 5.14 -10.36
CA VAL A 203 -9.25 4.50 -9.83
C VAL A 203 -9.97 3.89 -11.03
N TYR A 204 -10.00 2.56 -11.08
CA TYR A 204 -10.66 1.83 -12.15
C TYR A 204 -12.15 1.65 -11.82
N ASP A 205 -13.02 2.02 -12.76
CA ASP A 205 -14.45 1.81 -12.66
C ASP A 205 -14.78 0.44 -13.25
N TRP A 206 -14.55 -0.61 -12.46
CA TRP A 206 -14.70 -2.00 -12.93
C TRP A 206 -16.04 -2.30 -13.60
N ASP A 207 -17.13 -1.66 -13.16
CA ASP A 207 -18.46 -1.96 -13.71
C ASP A 207 -18.63 -1.36 -15.13
N LYS A 208 -17.71 -0.47 -15.55
CA LYS A 208 -17.56 0.02 -16.92
C LYS A 208 -16.34 -0.58 -17.62
N ASP A 209 -15.23 -0.75 -16.91
CA ASP A 209 -13.94 -1.17 -17.47
C ASP A 209 -13.92 -2.65 -17.89
N THR A 210 -14.76 -3.54 -17.33
CA THR A 210 -14.87 -4.93 -17.81
C THR A 210 -15.95 -5.16 -18.87
N ALA A 211 -16.78 -4.17 -19.16
CA ALA A 211 -17.78 -4.29 -20.21
C ALA A 211 -17.16 -4.37 -21.62
N ASP A 212 -15.88 -4.00 -21.74
CA ASP A 212 -15.11 -4.06 -22.98
C ASP A 212 -14.18 -5.28 -23.03
N ASP A 213 -13.64 -5.73 -21.89
CA ASP A 213 -12.85 -6.98 -21.82
C ASP A 213 -13.70 -8.25 -22.05
N GLU A 214 -15.01 -8.22 -21.73
CA GLU A 214 -15.95 -9.34 -21.99
C GLU A 214 -16.48 -9.41 -23.44
N LYS A 215 -16.12 -8.44 -24.31
CA LYS A 215 -16.53 -8.44 -25.72
C LYS A 215 -15.45 -8.95 -26.67
N GLU A 216 -14.26 -9.27 -26.15
CA GLU A 216 -13.13 -9.76 -26.94
C GLU A 216 -12.82 -11.26 -26.72
N GLU A 217 -13.66 -12.00 -25.97
CA GLU A 217 -13.70 -13.48 -25.96
C GLU A 217 -14.86 -14.03 -26.81
#